data_AF-I7KZA7-F1
#
_entry.id   AF-I7KZA7-F1
#
_cell.length_a   1.000
_cell.length_b   1.000
_cell.length_c   1.000
_cell.angle_alpha   90.00
_cell.angle_beta   90.00
_cell.angle_gamma   90.00
#
_symmetry.space_group_name_H-M   'P 1'
#
loop_
_entity.id
_entity.type
_entity.pdbx_description
1 polymer ?
#
loop_
_entity_poly.entity_id
_entity_poly.type
_entity_poly.pdbx_seq_one_letter_code
_entity_poly.pdbx_strand_id
1 'polypeptide(L)'
;MQKYLILGLIIALTVCTAPVAACCSCDQFTQGYWKNHPDNWRCLTDTGFFYSGQTWLEVLQTPPKGGNAYYILAHQYIAAKLNVCNGCWAPCGICTAEELFNKYTPADIGGLKGNDPLRQQFLELAAYLDDYNNRILNT
;
A
#
# COMPACT_ATOMS: atom_id res chain seq x y z
N MET A 1 19.35 -9.86 -10.39
CA MET A 1 19.89 -8.52 -10.08
C MET A 1 18.78 -7.50 -10.26
N GLN A 2 17.95 -7.29 -9.24
CA GLN A 2 16.83 -6.34 -9.33
C GLN A 2 17.37 -4.95 -8.98
N LYS A 3 17.54 -4.14 -10.02
CA LYS A 3 18.03 -2.75 -9.95
C LYS A 3 16.95 -1.87 -9.30
N TYR A 4 16.95 -1.77 -7.97
CA TYR A 4 16.38 -0.61 -7.31
C TYR A 4 17.45 0.48 -7.33
N LEU A 5 17.46 1.27 -8.41
CA LEU A 5 18.26 2.49 -8.49
C LEU A 5 17.63 3.50 -7.53
N ILE A 6 18.15 3.52 -6.30
CA ILE A 6 17.83 4.52 -5.28
C ILE A 6 18.41 5.86 -5.76
N LEU A 7 17.62 6.61 -6.53
CA LEU A 7 17.93 7.98 -6.90
C LEU A 7 17.09 8.91 -6.03
N GLY A 8 17.68 9.26 -4.88
CA GLY A 8 17.47 10.58 -4.28
C GLY A 8 16.34 10.73 -3.26
N LEU A 9 16.43 10.06 -2.12
CA LEU A 9 16.28 10.67 -0.79
C LEU A 9 16.73 9.63 0.26
N ILE A 10 17.39 10.07 1.32
CA ILE A 10 17.86 9.23 2.42
C ILE A 10 16.65 8.52 3.03
N ILE A 11 16.39 7.28 2.62
CA ILE A 11 15.56 6.35 3.37
C ILE A 11 16.48 5.90 4.50
N ALA A 12 16.24 6.41 5.71
CA ALA A 12 16.74 5.74 6.90
C ALA A 12 16.33 4.28 6.76
N LEU A 13 17.32 3.42 6.55
CA LEU A 13 17.12 1.99 6.37
C LEU A 13 16.75 1.43 7.75
N THR A 14 15.53 1.73 8.20
CA THR A 14 14.91 1.04 9.32
C THR A 14 14.70 -0.36 8.82
N VAL A 15 15.60 -1.25 9.24
CA VAL A 15 15.50 -2.67 8.99
C VAL A 15 14.23 -3.13 9.70
N CYS A 16 13.11 -3.11 9.00
CA CYS A 16 11.92 -3.81 9.42
C CYS A 16 12.26 -5.29 9.32
N THR A 17 12.70 -5.88 10.43
CA THR A 17 12.87 -7.32 10.51
C THR A 17 11.48 -7.92 10.39
N ALA A 18 11.13 -8.40 9.19
CA ALA A 18 9.91 -9.16 8.99
C ALA A 18 9.93 -10.30 10.02
N PRO A 19 8.95 -10.37 10.95
CA PRO A 19 8.91 -11.48 11.87
C PRO A 19 8.81 -12.75 11.01
N VAL A 20 9.75 -13.68 11.23
CA VAL A 20 9.74 -14.99 10.58
C VAL A 20 8.49 -15.71 11.03
N ALA A 21 7.41 -15.50 10.29
CA ALA A 21 6.18 -16.28 10.36
C ALA A 21 5.90 -16.86 8.97
N ALA A 22 6.94 -17.43 8.36
CA ALA A 22 6.80 -18.36 7.24
C ALA A 22 6.41 -19.77 7.74
N CYS A 23 5.53 -19.89 8.75
CA CYS A 23 5.07 -21.19 9.24
C CYS A 23 3.67 -21.58 8.72
N CYS A 24 2.93 -20.62 8.16
CA CYS A 24 1.61 -20.86 7.57
C CYS A 24 1.62 -20.32 6.15
N SER A 25 1.37 -21.17 5.15
CA SER A 25 1.02 -20.71 3.81
C SER A 25 -0.24 -19.85 3.93
N CYS A 26 -0.10 -18.53 3.89
CA CYS A 26 -1.23 -17.63 3.78
C CYS A 26 -1.51 -17.39 2.29
N ASP A 27 -2.77 -17.25 1.93
CA ASP A 27 -3.12 -16.77 0.60
C ASP A 27 -3.14 -15.24 0.59
N GLN A 28 -2.16 -14.65 -0.09
CA GLN A 28 -2.16 -13.23 -0.44
C GLN A 28 -3.08 -13.01 -1.64
N PHE A 29 -3.89 -11.97 -1.59
CA PHE A 29 -4.82 -11.56 -2.63
C PHE A 29 -4.57 -10.12 -3.07
N THR A 30 -4.91 -9.83 -4.33
CA THR A 30 -4.77 -8.50 -4.91
C THR A 30 -5.87 -7.55 -4.44
N GLN A 31 -5.67 -6.24 -4.67
CA GLN A 31 -6.70 -5.22 -4.46
C GLN A 31 -8.04 -5.54 -5.14
N GLY A 32 -8.01 -6.22 -6.30
CA GLY A 32 -9.22 -6.59 -7.04
C GLY A 32 -10.06 -7.64 -6.33
N TYR A 33 -9.42 -8.61 -5.67
CA TYR A 33 -10.13 -9.58 -4.84
C TYR A 33 -10.79 -8.88 -3.65
N TRP A 34 -10.01 -8.13 -2.86
CA TRP A 34 -10.51 -7.49 -1.64
C TRP A 34 -11.62 -6.48 -1.91
N LYS A 35 -11.53 -5.74 -3.04
CA LYS A 35 -12.58 -4.81 -3.49
C LYS A 35 -13.92 -5.48 -3.72
N ASN A 36 -13.92 -6.72 -4.22
CA ASN A 36 -15.13 -7.45 -4.58
C ASN A 36 -15.59 -8.43 -3.48
N HIS A 37 -14.86 -8.53 -2.37
CA HIS A 37 -15.17 -9.43 -1.25
C HIS A 37 -15.06 -8.70 0.09
N PRO A 38 -15.81 -7.60 0.33
CA PRO A 38 -15.82 -6.91 1.62
C PRO A 38 -16.25 -7.83 2.77
N ASP A 39 -17.13 -8.80 2.52
CA ASP A 39 -17.56 -9.79 3.51
C ASP A 39 -16.42 -10.68 4.05
N ASN A 40 -15.30 -10.76 3.32
CA ASN A 40 -14.12 -11.52 3.74
C ASN A 40 -13.12 -10.66 4.55
N TRP A 41 -13.40 -9.38 4.77
CA TRP A 41 -12.50 -8.50 5.52
C TRP A 41 -12.54 -8.85 7.00
N ARG A 42 -11.45 -9.42 7.50
CA ARG A 42 -11.32 -9.82 8.93
C ARG A 42 -11.00 -8.63 9.85
N CYS A 43 -10.77 -7.45 9.28
CA CYS A 43 -10.40 -6.23 9.98
C CYS A 43 -10.86 -5.02 9.15
N LEU A 44 -10.85 -3.82 9.74
CA LEU A 44 -11.01 -2.53 9.04
C LEU A 44 -12.39 -2.28 8.39
N THR A 45 -13.43 -2.97 8.85
CA THR A 45 -14.83 -2.72 8.45
C THR A 45 -15.30 -1.42 9.12
N ASP A 46 -15.58 -0.38 8.32
CA ASP A 46 -16.21 0.89 8.73
C ASP A 46 -15.37 1.90 9.53
N THR A 47 -14.04 1.91 9.36
CA THR A 47 -13.19 3.00 9.86
C THR A 47 -12.84 4.01 8.76
N GLY A 48 -12.47 5.23 9.16
CA GLY A 48 -11.95 6.24 8.22
C GLY A 48 -10.54 5.91 7.75
N PHE A 49 -10.28 6.11 6.46
CA PHE A 49 -8.95 5.96 5.85
C PHE A 49 -8.20 7.29 5.93
N PHE A 50 -7.40 7.45 6.99
CA PHE A 50 -6.51 8.60 7.22
C PHE A 50 -7.19 9.95 6.87
N TYR A 51 -6.51 10.83 6.15
CA TYR A 51 -7.02 12.14 5.74
C TYR A 51 -7.73 12.14 4.38
N SER A 52 -8.26 10.99 3.92
CA SER A 52 -9.04 10.94 2.68
C SER A 52 -10.47 11.44 2.82
N GLY A 53 -11.01 11.44 4.04
CA GLY A 53 -12.44 11.68 4.29
C GLY A 53 -13.35 10.53 3.82
N GLN A 54 -12.77 9.39 3.46
CA GLN A 54 -13.47 8.18 3.00
C GLN A 54 -13.17 7.01 3.95
N THR A 55 -14.06 6.04 4.00
CA THR A 55 -13.79 4.73 4.60
C THR A 55 -12.80 3.93 3.77
N TRP A 56 -12.22 2.88 4.34
CA TRP A 56 -11.30 1.98 3.62
C TRP A 56 -11.95 1.37 2.37
N LEU A 57 -13.23 0.98 2.45
CA LEU A 57 -13.96 0.43 1.32
C LEU A 57 -14.24 1.49 0.24
N GLU A 58 -14.66 2.70 0.63
CA GLU A 58 -14.86 3.81 -0.31
C GLU A 58 -13.57 4.19 -1.05
N VAL A 59 -12.42 4.20 -0.34
CA VAL A 59 -11.11 4.41 -0.97
C VAL A 59 -10.85 3.34 -2.02
N LEU A 60 -11.05 2.06 -1.70
CA LEU A 60 -10.81 0.96 -2.64
C LEU A 60 -11.81 0.96 -3.83
N GLN A 61 -12.99 1.54 -3.63
CA GLN A 61 -14.00 1.74 -4.67
C GLN A 61 -13.68 2.95 -5.57
N THR A 62 -12.97 3.96 -5.05
CA THR A 62 -12.63 5.18 -5.77
C THR A 62 -11.56 4.93 -6.84
N PRO A 63 -11.86 5.10 -8.14
CA PRO A 63 -10.83 4.93 -9.16
C PRO A 63 -9.75 6.02 -9.04
N PRO A 64 -8.45 5.71 -9.28
CA PRO A 64 -7.36 6.69 -9.23
C PRO A 64 -7.37 7.62 -10.47
N LYS A 65 -8.41 8.45 -10.58
CA LYS A 65 -8.64 9.35 -11.73
C LYS A 65 -7.44 10.25 -11.98
N GLY A 66 -7.05 10.39 -13.24
CA GLY A 66 -5.91 11.22 -13.65
C GLY A 66 -4.56 10.73 -13.14
N GLY A 67 -4.45 9.47 -12.70
CA GLY A 67 -3.21 8.93 -12.14
C GLY A 67 -2.85 9.49 -10.77
N ASN A 68 -3.87 9.78 -9.93
CA ASN A 68 -3.67 10.24 -8.55
C ASN A 68 -2.92 9.17 -7.75
N ALA A 69 -1.65 9.45 -7.44
CA ALA A 69 -0.75 8.51 -6.78
C ALA A 69 -1.19 8.16 -5.35
N TYR A 70 -2.00 9.01 -4.70
CA TYR A 70 -2.58 8.70 -3.40
C TYR A 70 -3.45 7.44 -3.47
N TYR A 71 -4.42 7.42 -4.39
CA TYR A 71 -5.33 6.29 -4.55
C TYR A 71 -4.63 5.06 -5.13
N ILE A 72 -3.61 5.25 -5.97
CA ILE A 72 -2.78 4.13 -6.47
C ILE A 72 -2.08 3.42 -5.31
N LEU A 73 -1.40 4.17 -4.43
CA LEU A 73 -0.80 3.59 -3.22
C LEU A 73 -1.86 3.04 -2.27
N ALA A 74 -2.97 3.76 -2.07
CA ALA A 74 -3.98 3.39 -1.11
C ALA A 74 -4.60 2.03 -1.42
N HIS A 75 -4.91 1.75 -2.69
CA HIS A 75 -5.48 0.45 -3.05
C HIS A 75 -4.52 -0.71 -2.73
N GLN A 76 -3.23 -0.54 -3.03
CA GLN A 76 -2.21 -1.57 -2.78
C GLN A 76 -1.92 -1.74 -1.29
N TYR A 77 -1.92 -0.64 -0.54
CA TYR A 77 -1.80 -0.64 0.92
C TYR A 77 -2.98 -1.34 1.59
N ILE A 78 -4.22 -1.04 1.17
CA ILE A 78 -5.43 -1.69 1.72
C ILE A 78 -5.35 -3.20 1.51
N ALA A 79 -5.00 -3.64 0.30
CA ALA A 79 -4.80 -5.06 0.01
C ALA A 79 -3.70 -5.69 0.86
N ALA A 80 -2.57 -4.98 1.06
CA ALA A 80 -1.48 -5.48 1.89
C ALA A 80 -1.89 -5.64 3.36
N LYS A 81 -2.62 -4.66 3.92
CA LYS A 81 -3.16 -4.74 5.29
C LYS A 81 -4.16 -5.88 5.46
N LEU A 82 -5.05 -6.08 4.50
CA LEU A 82 -6.02 -7.17 4.53
C LEU A 82 -5.34 -8.54 4.40
N ASN A 83 -4.28 -8.66 3.60
CA ASN A 83 -3.45 -9.87 3.55
C ASN A 83 -2.80 -10.16 4.92
N VAL A 84 -2.28 -9.14 5.61
CA VAL A 84 -1.76 -9.30 6.98
C VAL A 84 -2.86 -9.74 7.95
N CYS A 85 -4.05 -9.13 7.87
CA CYS A 85 -5.21 -9.59 8.66
C CYS A 85 -5.67 -11.01 8.30
N ASN A 86 -5.37 -11.48 7.09
CA ASN A 86 -5.59 -12.84 6.63
C ASN A 86 -4.46 -13.81 7.07
N GLY A 87 -3.54 -13.36 7.92
CA GLY A 87 -2.46 -14.18 8.48
C GLY A 87 -1.18 -14.19 7.68
N CYS A 88 -1.01 -13.28 6.71
CA CYS A 88 0.25 -13.12 5.99
C CYS A 88 1.29 -12.31 6.77
N TRP A 89 2.56 -12.51 6.40
CA TRP A 89 3.67 -11.70 6.89
C TRP A 89 3.50 -10.23 6.49
N ALA A 90 3.94 -9.31 7.34
CA ALA A 90 3.81 -7.88 7.10
C ALA A 90 5.03 -7.32 6.35
N PRO A 91 4.87 -6.72 5.14
CA PRO A 91 5.96 -6.12 4.41
C PRO A 91 6.33 -4.75 4.96
N CYS A 92 7.61 -4.38 4.86
CA CYS A 92 8.11 -3.11 5.37
C CYS A 92 7.43 -1.90 4.72
N GLY A 93 6.94 -2.03 3.49
CA GLY A 93 6.22 -0.95 2.80
C GLY A 93 4.94 -0.48 3.51
N ILE A 94 4.36 -1.28 4.41
CA ILE A 94 3.18 -0.87 5.19
C ILE A 94 3.48 0.33 6.10
N CYS A 95 4.59 0.32 6.84
CA CYS A 95 4.88 1.41 7.77
C CYS A 95 5.20 2.72 7.03
N THR A 96 5.94 2.63 5.91
CA THR A 96 6.22 3.78 5.06
C THR A 96 4.94 4.38 4.47
N ALA A 97 3.98 3.53 4.07
CA ALA A 97 2.70 4.01 3.56
C ALA A 97 1.88 4.72 4.64
N GLU A 98 1.88 4.19 5.87
CA GLU A 98 1.22 4.81 7.02
C GLU A 98 1.80 6.20 7.34
N GLU A 99 3.13 6.38 7.27
CA GLU A 99 3.76 7.69 7.43
C GLU A 99 3.30 8.69 6.36
N LEU A 100 3.21 8.26 5.09
CA LEU A 100 2.72 9.11 4.00
C LEU A 100 1.25 9.48 4.17
N PHE A 101 0.39 8.52 4.51
CA PHE A 101 -1.04 8.77 4.69
C PHE A 101 -1.36 9.60 5.94
N ASN A 102 -0.50 9.57 6.96
CA ASN A 102 -0.58 10.47 8.12
C ASN A 102 -0.06 11.89 7.83
N LYS A 103 0.41 12.18 6.62
CA LYS A 103 0.96 13.50 6.27
C LYS A 103 0.24 14.18 5.12
N TYR A 104 -0.26 13.42 4.14
CA TYR A 104 -0.80 13.98 2.91
C TYR A 104 -2.26 13.57 2.67
N THR A 105 -3.00 14.43 1.99
CA THR A 105 -4.37 14.20 1.55
C THR A 105 -4.42 13.75 0.07
N PRO A 106 -5.57 13.25 -0.42
CA PRO A 106 -5.75 12.98 -1.85
C PRO A 106 -5.54 14.22 -2.74
N ALA A 107 -5.83 15.42 -2.23
CA ALA A 107 -5.68 16.67 -2.97
C ALA A 107 -4.20 17.05 -3.12
N ASP A 108 -3.41 16.93 -2.04
CA ASP A 108 -1.98 17.24 -2.04
C ASP A 108 -1.24 16.44 -3.12
N ILE A 109 -1.52 15.14 -3.19
CA ILE A 109 -0.85 14.23 -4.12
C ILE A 109 -1.50 14.26 -5.51
N GLY A 110 -2.81 14.47 -5.59
CA GLY A 110 -3.55 14.56 -6.87
C GLY A 110 -3.13 15.76 -7.73
N GLY A 111 -2.63 16.83 -7.11
CA GLY A 111 -2.06 18.00 -7.79
C GLY A 111 -0.72 17.73 -8.47
N LEU A 112 0.05 16.76 -7.98
CA LEU A 112 1.41 16.48 -8.47
C LEU A 112 1.39 15.79 -9.84
N LYS A 113 2.46 16.01 -10.63
CA LYS A 113 2.58 15.55 -12.03
C LYS A 113 4.00 15.07 -12.34
N GLY A 114 4.13 14.29 -13.40
CA GLY A 114 5.43 13.87 -13.94
C GLY A 114 6.34 13.23 -12.89
N ASN A 115 7.59 13.70 -12.86
CA ASN A 115 8.66 13.21 -12.00
C ASN A 115 8.79 13.97 -10.68
N ASP A 116 7.70 14.58 -10.20
CA ASP A 116 7.69 15.15 -8.86
C ASP A 116 8.17 14.09 -7.83
N PRO A 117 9.20 14.37 -7.01
CA PRO A 117 9.79 13.36 -6.13
C PRO A 117 8.80 12.75 -5.14
N LEU A 118 7.87 13.56 -4.60
CA LEU A 118 6.87 13.06 -3.67
C LEU A 118 5.85 12.17 -4.38
N ARG A 119 5.44 12.54 -5.60
CA ARG A 119 4.61 11.67 -6.43
C ARG A 119 5.30 10.34 -6.73
N GLN A 120 6.59 10.36 -7.07
CA GLN A 120 7.36 9.14 -7.35
C GLN A 120 7.47 8.26 -6.10
N GLN A 121 7.66 8.84 -4.92
CA GLN A 121 7.67 8.08 -3.66
C GLN A 121 6.37 7.28 -3.46
N PHE A 122 5.20 7.89 -3.73
CA PHE A 122 3.92 7.17 -3.66
C PHE A 122 3.83 6.04 -4.69
N LEU A 123 4.28 6.27 -5.92
CA LEU A 123 4.20 5.28 -7.00
C LEU A 123 5.16 4.10 -6.82
N GLU A 124 6.39 4.37 -6.38
CA GLU A 124 7.39 3.34 -6.09
C GLU A 124 6.92 2.44 -4.95
N LEU A 125 6.36 3.04 -3.90
CA LEU A 125 5.80 2.27 -2.79
C LEU A 125 4.55 1.49 -3.20
N ALA A 126 3.72 2.04 -4.09
CA ALA A 126 2.57 1.32 -4.64
C ALA A 126 3.01 0.10 -5.45
N ALA A 127 4.06 0.23 -6.27
CA ALA A 127 4.63 -0.89 -7.02
C ALA A 127 5.20 -1.97 -6.09
N TYR A 128 5.92 -1.58 -5.04
CA TYR A 128 6.43 -2.51 -4.04
C TYR A 128 5.32 -3.31 -3.33
N LEU A 129 4.23 -2.63 -2.95
CA LEU A 129 3.09 -3.31 -2.31
C LEU A 129 2.27 -4.14 -3.31
N ASP A 130 2.23 -3.76 -4.58
CA ASP A 130 1.68 -4.58 -5.66
C ASP A 130 2.47 -5.90 -5.81
N ASP A 131 3.81 -5.84 -5.83
CA ASP A 131 4.65 -7.05 -5.86
C ASP A 131 4.38 -7.96 -4.66
N TYR A 132 4.20 -7.39 -3.45
CA TYR A 132 3.78 -8.14 -2.28
C TYR A 132 2.41 -8.82 -2.46
N ASN A 133 1.41 -8.05 -2.90
CA ASN A 133 0.04 -8.55 -3.09
C ASN A 133 -0.07 -9.62 -4.19
N ASN A 134 0.85 -9.59 -5.17
CA ASN A 134 0.96 -10.57 -6.25
C ASN A 134 1.91 -11.74 -5.94
N ARG A 135 2.44 -11.84 -4.71
CA ARG A 135 3.39 -12.90 -4.29
C ARG A 135 4.70 -12.90 -5.08
N ILE A 136 5.08 -11.76 -5.66
CA ILE A 136 6.31 -11.57 -6.44
C ILE A 136 7.46 -11.12 -5.53
N LEU A 137 7.12 -10.49 -4.40
CA LEU A 137 8.10 -10.02 -3.45
C LEU A 137 8.74 -11.19 -2.69
N ASN A 138 9.95 -11.57 -3.11
CA ASN A 138 10.74 -12.60 -2.44
C ASN A 138 11.36 -12.01 -1.16
N THR A 139 11.02 -12.59 0.00
CA THR A 139 11.66 -12.32 1.31
C THR A 139 12.93 -13.14 1.50
#